data_AF-V5H5V4-F1
#
_entry.id   AF-V5H5V4-F1
#
_cell.length_a   1.000
_cell.length_b   1.000
_cell.length_c   1.000
_cell.angle_alpha   90.00
_cell.angle_beta   90.00
_cell.angle_gamma   90.00
#
_symmetry.space_group_name_H-M   'P 1'
#
loop_
_entity.id
_entity.type
_entity.pdbx_description
1 polymer ?
#
loop_
_entity_poly.entity_id
_entity_poly.type
_entity_poly.pdbx_seq_one_letter_code
_entity_poly.pdbx_strand_id
1 'polypeptide(L)' 'SASGHSPRNFGANVGIRGEYDVHRFPNGGKVTVYGEGSQSFGQANGQSFQGKPQGEVGIRMTIPLGP' A
#
# COMPACT_ATOMS: atom_id res chain seq x y z
N SER A 1 7.40 -30.96 26.59
CA SER A 1 7.18 -29.81 25.71
C SER A 1 5.71 -29.75 25.33
N ALA A 2 4.92 -28.92 26.01
CA ALA A 2 3.48 -28.81 25.76
C ALA A 2 3.25 -27.78 24.64
N SER A 3 2.97 -28.26 23.43
CA SER A 3 2.53 -27.44 22.29
C SER A 3 1.05 -27.06 22.48
N GLY A 4 0.82 -26.08 23.36
CA GLY A 4 -0.49 -25.45 23.54
C GLY A 4 -0.85 -24.63 22.29
N HIS A 5 -1.80 -25.14 21.51
CA HIS A 5 -2.44 -24.41 20.42
C HIS A 5 -3.26 -23.25 20.99
N SER A 6 -2.63 -22.11 21.24
CA SER A 6 -3.35 -20.84 21.31
C SER A 6 -3.73 -20.46 19.87
N PRO A 7 -5.03 -20.37 19.51
CA PRO A 7 -5.43 -19.78 18.24
C PRO A 7 -4.96 -18.33 18.27
N ARG A 8 -3.84 -18.06 17.58
CA ARG A 8 -3.23 -16.74 17.57
C ARG A 8 -4.19 -15.82 16.83
N ASN A 9 -4.86 -14.94 17.57
CA ASN A 9 -5.50 -13.79 16.95
C ASN A 9 -4.39 -12.92 16.37
N PHE A 10 -4.24 -12.92 15.05
CA PHE A 10 -3.30 -12.04 14.36
C PHE A 10 -4.03 -11.26 13.28
N GLY A 11 -3.77 -9.96 13.21
CA GLY A 11 -4.16 -9.10 12.12
C GLY A 11 -2.88 -8.60 11.45
N ALA A 12 -2.77 -8.82 10.15
CA ALA A 12 -1.71 -8.30 9.32
C ALA A 12 -2.33 -7.40 8.26
N ASN A 13 -1.72 -6.25 8.04
CA ASN A 13 -2.01 -5.39 6.90
C ASN A 13 -0.78 -5.42 6.00
N VAL A 14 -0.95 -5.87 4.76
CA VAL A 14 0.11 -5.77 3.76
C VAL A 14 -0.31 -4.70 2.77
N GLY A 15 0.59 -3.75 2.53
CA GLY A 15 0.41 -2.67 1.58
C GLY A 15 1.55 -2.67 0.58
N ILE A 16 1.23 -2.44 -0.68
CA ILE A 16 2.22 -2.13 -1.72
C ILE A 16 1.96 -0.69 -2.17
N ARG A 17 3.03 0.09 -2.29
CA ARG A 17 3.03 1.40 -2.94
C ARG A 17 4.00 1.35 -4.10
N GLY A 18 3.51 1.63 -5.30
CA GLY A 18 4.32 1.83 -6.48
C GLY A 18 4.24 3.29 -6.91
N GLU A 19 5.38 3.92 -7.11
CA GLU A 19 5.48 5.21 -7.78
C GLU A 19 6.30 5.04 -9.05
N TYR A 20 5.86 5.65 -10.14
CA TYR A 20 6.54 5.60 -11.42
C TYR A 20 6.58 6.99 -12.07
N ASP A 21 7.78 7.43 -12.42
CA ASP A 21 7.99 8.67 -13.15
C ASP A 21 7.67 8.44 -14.63
N VAL A 22 6.50 8.91 -15.07
CA VAL A 22 6.06 8.74 -16.46
C VAL A 22 6.81 9.67 -17.38
N HIS A 23 7.07 10.90 -16.92
CA HIS A 23 7.74 11.89 -17.73
C HIS A 23 8.49 12.90 -16.87
N ARG A 24 9.71 13.23 -17.29
CA ARG A 24 10.50 14.31 -16.70
C ARG A 24 10.82 15.32 -17.79
N PHE A 25 10.34 16.54 -17.59
CA PHE A 25 10.57 17.63 -18.50
C PHE A 25 11.97 18.24 -18.28
N PRO A 26 12.60 18.78 -19.33
CA PRO A 26 13.91 19.42 -19.24
C PRO A 26 13.89 20.69 -18.36
N ASN A 27 12.72 21.27 -18.12
CA ASN A 27 12.52 22.40 -17.20
C ASN A 27 12.48 21.99 -15.71
N GLY A 28 12.71 20.71 -15.39
CA GLY A 28 12.64 20.16 -14.03
C GLY A 28 11.25 19.69 -13.60
N GLY A 29 10.23 19.91 -14.42
CA GLY A 29 8.87 19.40 -14.22
C GLY A 29 8.85 17.87 -14.22
N LYS A 30 8.01 17.28 -13.37
CA LYS A 30 7.88 15.82 -13.28
C LYS A 30 6.42 15.40 -13.22
N VAL A 31 6.08 14.38 -13.99
CA VAL A 31 4.80 13.68 -13.92
C VAL A 31 5.06 12.31 -13.35
N THR A 32 4.47 12.05 -12.19
CA THR A 32 4.57 10.78 -11.48
C THR A 32 3.17 10.17 -11.41
N VAL A 33 3.06 8.88 -11.69
CA VAL A 33 1.86 8.12 -11.34
C VAL A 33 2.18 7.30 -10.11
N TYR A 34 1.22 7.22 -9.20
CA TYR A 34 1.34 6.38 -8.02
C TYR A 34 0.10 5.52 -7.87
N GLY A 35 0.33 4.32 -7.36
CA GLY A 35 -0.71 3.37 -7.03
C GLY A 35 -0.39 2.74 -5.68
N GLU A 36 -1.37 2.75 -4.80
CA GLU A 36 -1.29 2.14 -3.48
C GLU A 36 -2.41 1.12 -3.35
N GLY A 37 -2.08 -0.03 -2.80
CA GLY A 37 -3.03 -1.10 -2.54
C GLY A 37 -2.66 -1.76 -1.23
N SER A 38 -3.60 -1.79 -0.29
CA SER A 38 -3.46 -2.50 0.97
C SER A 38 -4.57 -3.51 1.14
N GLN A 39 -4.19 -4.64 1.70
CA GLN A 39 -5.10 -5.71 2.04
C GLN A 39 -4.86 -6.12 3.49
N SER A 40 -5.93 -6.04 4.27
CA SER A 40 -5.93 -6.53 5.64
C SER A 40 -6.37 -7.98 5.65
N PHE A 41 -5.65 -8.83 6.38
CA PHE A 41 -6.03 -10.23 6.60
C PHE A 41 -5.71 -10.61 8.04
N GLY A 42 -6.52 -11.50 8.61
CA GLY A 42 -6.28 -11.95 9.96
C GLY A 42 -7.11 -13.17 10.33
N GLN A 43 -6.84 -13.68 11.52
CA GLN A 43 -7.56 -14.79 12.12
C GLN A 43 -8.12 -14.31 13.46
N ALA A 44 -9.43 -14.44 13.65
CA ALA A 44 -10.11 -14.17 14.92
C ALA A 44 -10.98 -15.35 15.27
N ASN A 45 -10.82 -15.89 16.47
CA ASN A 45 -11.67 -17.00 16.95
C ASN A 45 -11.72 -18.21 15.99
N GLY A 46 -10.61 -18.50 15.30
CA GLY A 46 -10.52 -19.59 14.32
C GLY A 46 -11.16 -19.28 12.96
N GLN A 47 -11.79 -18.12 12.77
CA GLN A 47 -12.29 -17.66 11.48
C GLN A 47 -11.28 -16.70 10.83
N SER A 48 -10.87 -17.04 9.60
CA SER A 48 -10.10 -16.14 8.75
C SER A 48 -11.01 -15.01 8.26
N PHE A 49 -10.61 -13.77 8.50
CA PHE A 49 -11.26 -12.60 7.93
C PHE A 49 -10.32 -11.93 6.94
N GLN A 50 -10.86 -11.61 5.76
CA GLN A 50 -10.18 -10.83 4.74
C GLN A 50 -10.85 -9.46 4.70
N GLY A 51 -10.12 -8.44 5.13
CA GLY A 51 -10.59 -7.06 5.08
C GLY A 51 -10.72 -6.60 3.63
N LYS A 52 -11.57 -5.59 3.42
CA LYS A 52 -11.75 -5.00 2.09
C LYS A 52 -10.42 -4.45 1.58
N PRO A 53 -10.01 -4.80 0.34
CA PRO A 53 -8.85 -4.18 -0.27
C PRO A 53 -9.11 -2.67 -0.37
N GLN A 54 -8.14 -1.89 0.06
CA GLN A 54 -8.17 -0.44 0.02
C GLN A 54 -7.05 0.00 -0.90
N GLY A 55 -7.37 0.74 -1.94
CA GLY A 55 -6.38 1.21 -2.87
C GLY A 55 -6.70 2.59 -3.40
N GLU A 56 -5.64 3.30 -3.76
CA GLU A 56 -5.70 4.62 -4.37
C GLU A 56 -4.79 4.61 -5.60
N VAL A 57 -5.25 5.26 -6.67
CA VAL A 57 -4.42 5.58 -7.82
C VAL A 57 -4.46 7.08 -8.04
N GLY A 58 -3.31 7.67 -8.30
CA GLY A 58 -3.19 9.11 -8.45
C GLY A 58 -2.10 9.51 -9.43
N ILE A 59 -2.23 10.74 -9.91
CA ILE A 59 -1.26 11.40 -10.77
C ILE A 59 -0.75 12.62 -10.02
N ARG A 60 0.57 12.72 -9.87
CA ARG A 60 1.24 13.86 -9.25
C ARG A 60 2.03 14.63 -10.31
N MET A 61 1.72 15.92 -10.43
CA MET A 61 2.50 16.85 -11.24
C MET A 61 3.32 17.74 -10.33
N THR A 62 4.63 17.76 -10.54
CA THR A 62 5.56 18.68 -9.88
C THR A 62 5.95 19.75 -10.88
N ILE A 63 5.60 21.00 -10.55
CA ILE A 63 6.01 22.19 -11.30
C ILE A 63 7.13 22.83 -10.48
N PRO A 64 8.39 22.82 -10.94
CA PRO A 64 9.43 23.63 -10.32
C PRO A 64 9.07 25.09 -10.55
N LEU A 65 8.76 25.80 -9.48
CA LEU A 65 8.88 27.25 -9.47
C LEU A 65 10.38 27.54 -9.44
N GLY A 66 10.87 28.30 -10.41
CA GLY A 66 12.30 28.63 -10.57
C GLY A 66 12.92 29.29 -9.33
N PRO A 67 14.25 29.49 -9.33
CA PRO A 67 15.00 30.02 -8.18
C PRO A 67 14.47 31.36 -7.67
#